data_AF-A0A366ZWS8-F1
#
_entry.id   AF-A0A366ZWS8-F1
#
_cell.length_a   1.000
_cell.length_b   1.000
_cell.length_c   1.000
_cell.angle_alpha   90.00
_cell.angle_beta   90.00
_cell.angle_gamma   90.00
#
_symmetry.space_group_name_H-M   'P 1'
#
loop_
_entity.id
_entity.type
_entity.pdbx_description
1 polymer ?
#
loop_
_entity_poly.entity_id
_entity_poly.type
_entity_poly.pdbx_seq_one_letter_code
_entity_poly.pdbx_strand_id
1 'polypeptide(L)' 'MMLITCPTTRARVLVSLDAVRSVTNHPDAIAVRVSCPVCGEVHVHRTGRRLEEARRSAALEIAVRRAQTPTSA' A
#
# COMPACT_ATOMS: atom_id res chain seq x y z
N MET A 1 7.74 -11.42 -4.56
CA MET A 1 7.67 -10.83 -3.22
C MET A 1 6.78 -9.59 -3.27
N MET A 2 5.97 -9.32 -2.26
CA MET A 2 5.05 -8.16 -2.20
C MET A 2 5.27 -7.39 -0.89
N LEU A 3 5.52 -6.09 -0.98
CA LEU A 3 5.62 -5.23 0.21
C LEU A 3 4.22 -4.77 0.63
N ILE A 4 3.81 -5.10 1.85
CA ILE A 4 2.53 -4.65 2.42
C ILE A 4 2.77 -3.77 3.64
N THR A 5 1.77 -2.96 3.96
CA THR A 5 1.66 -2.27 5.25
C THR A 5 0.51 -2.91 6.01
N CYS A 6 0.79 -3.48 7.18
CA CYS A 6 -0.24 -4.04 8.04
C CYS A 6 -1.18 -2.90 8.50
N PRO A 7 -2.49 -2.94 8.23
CA PRO A 7 -3.43 -1.92 8.68
C PRO A 7 -3.54 -1.87 10.21
N THR A 8 -3.30 -2.98 10.89
CA THR A 8 -3.36 -3.08 12.36
C THR A 8 -2.12 -2.48 13.03
N THR A 9 -0.93 -2.96 12.65
CA THR A 9 0.33 -2.60 13.35
C THR A 9 1.14 -1.53 12.63
N ARG A 10 0.74 -1.16 11.40
CA ARG A 10 1.48 -0.27 10.48
C ARG A 10 2.87 -0.76 10.09
N ALA A 11 3.25 -1.99 10.48
CA ALA A 11 4.51 -2.59 10.09
C ALA A 11 4.55 -2.78 8.57
N ARG A 12 5.69 -2.44 7.97
CA ARG A 12 5.98 -2.70 6.55
C ARG A 12 6.69 -4.03 6.46
N VAL A 13 6.09 -4.99 5.78
CA VAL A 13 6.63 -6.35 5.68
C VAL A 13 6.63 -6.84 4.25
N LEU A 14 7.74 -7.44 3.87
CA LEU A 14 7.90 -8.09 2.58
C LEU A 14 7.43 -9.54 2.71
N VAL A 15 6.32 -9.87 2.05
CA VAL A 15 5.75 -11.22 2.05
C VAL A 15 6.09 -11.97 0.77
N SER A 16 6.12 -13.30 0.88
CA SER A 16 6.23 -14.20 -0.25
C SER A 16 4.95 -14.23 -1.08
N LEU A 17 5.05 -14.65 -2.35
CA LEU A 17 3.88 -14.69 -3.23
C LEU A 17 2.92 -15.83 -2.89
N ASP A 18 3.37 -16.89 -2.20
CA ASP A 18 2.49 -17.97 -1.71
C ASP A 18 1.46 -17.47 -0.67
N ALA A 19 1.80 -16.41 0.07
CA ALA A 19 0.91 -15.74 1.01
C ALA A 19 -0.12 -14.81 0.33
N VAL A 20 -0.07 -14.67 -1.01
CA VAL A 20 -0.91 -13.74 -1.79
C VAL A 20 -1.91 -14.53 -2.63
N ARG A 21 -3.20 -14.18 -2.52
CA ARG A 21 -4.29 -14.77 -3.33
C ARG A 21 -5.10 -13.66 -3.99
N SER A 22 -5.34 -13.75 -5.29
CA SER A 22 -6.22 -12.80 -5.99
C SER A 22 -7.67 -12.97 -5.54
N VAL A 23 -8.38 -11.86 -5.39
CA VAL A 23 -9.80 -11.82 -5.01
C VAL A 23 -10.65 -11.33 -6.18
N THR A 24 -10.25 -10.21 -6.76
CA THR A 24 -10.98 -9.57 -7.85
C THR A 24 -10.00 -8.93 -8.80
N ASN A 25 -10.16 -9.20 -10.09
CA ASN A 25 -9.40 -8.56 -11.15
C ASN A 25 -10.29 -7.47 -11.77
N HIS A 26 -10.05 -6.21 -11.40
CA HIS A 26 -10.72 -5.06 -11.98
C HIS A 26 -9.79 -4.42 -13.03
N PRO A 27 -10.31 -3.82 -14.12
CA PRO A 27 -9.48 -3.24 -15.19
C PRO A 27 -8.38 -2.28 -14.69
N ASP A 28 -8.66 -1.52 -13.64
CA ASP A 28 -7.73 -0.53 -13.08
C ASP A 28 -6.91 -1.04 -11.88
N ALA A 29 -7.30 -2.16 -11.27
CA ALA A 29 -6.67 -2.68 -10.05
C ALA A 29 -7.00 -4.15 -9.78
N ILE A 30 -6.08 -4.87 -9.16
CA ILE A 30 -6.28 -6.20 -8.64
C ILE A 30 -6.42 -6.11 -7.12
N ALA A 31 -7.50 -6.64 -6.57
CA ALA A 31 -7.63 -6.86 -5.14
C ALA A 31 -7.00 -8.22 -4.79
N VAL A 32 -6.09 -8.22 -3.83
CA VAL A 32 -5.41 -9.43 -3.33
C VAL A 32 -5.63 -9.57 -1.82
N ARG A 33 -5.89 -10.80 -1.37
CA ARG A 33 -5.81 -11.19 0.04
C ARG A 33 -4.38 -11.57 0.35
N VAL A 34 -3.89 -11.09 1.50
CA VAL A 34 -2.55 -11.39 2.01
C VAL A 34 -2.66 -11.83 3.46
N SER A 35 -2.11 -13.00 3.78
CA SER A 35 -1.93 -13.44 5.16
C SER A 35 -0.78 -12.66 5.79
N CYS A 36 -1.07 -11.82 6.79
CA CYS A 36 -0.08 -10.94 7.40
C CYS A 36 0.70 -11.67 8.50
N PRO A 37 2.04 -11.80 8.40
CA PRO A 37 2.83 -12.50 9.42
C PRO A 37 2.99 -11.70 10.72
N VAL A 38 2.64 -10.41 10.74
CA VAL A 38 2.84 -9.54 11.91
C VAL A 38 1.68 -9.63 12.89
N CYS A 39 0.45 -9.59 12.38
CA CYS A 39 -0.76 -9.63 13.20
C CYS A 39 -1.52 -10.96 13.10
N GLY A 40 -1.11 -11.86 12.21
CA GLY A 40 -1.78 -13.15 11.97
C GLY A 40 -3.07 -13.04 11.14
N GLU A 41 -3.52 -11.83 10.81
CA GLU A 41 -4.79 -11.58 10.11
C GLU A 41 -4.64 -11.60 8.58
N VAL A 42 -5.76 -11.79 7.88
CA VAL A 42 -5.83 -11.66 6.42
C VAL A 42 -6.28 -10.26 6.03
N HIS A 43 -5.49 -9.58 5.20
CA HIS A 43 -5.79 -8.24 4.73
C HIS A 43 -6.03 -8.19 3.22
N VAL A 44 -6.94 -7.33 2.78
CA VAL A 44 -7.16 -7.06 1.36
C VAL A 44 -6.37 -5.83 0.97
N HIS A 45 -5.48 -6.00 0.00
CA HIS A 45 -4.72 -4.92 -0.62
C HIS A 45 -5.16 -4.74 -2.06
N ARG A 46 -5.31 -3.49 -2.50
CA ARG A 46 -5.48 -3.16 -3.92
C ARG A 46 -4.11 -2.86 -4.51
N THR A 47 -3.78 -3.54 -5.59
CA THR A 47 -2.56 -3.39 -6.38
C THR A 47 -2.94 -3.01 -7.81
N GLY A 48 -2.09 -2.29 -8.53
CA GLY A 48 -2.39 -1.88 -9.90
C GLY A 48 -1.56 -0.68 -10.31
N ARG A 49 -1.11 -0.64 -11.57
CA ARG A 49 -0.18 0.40 -12.04
C ARG A 49 -0.77 1.81 -11.86
N ARG A 50 -2.02 2.02 -12.29
CA ARG A 50 -2.73 3.31 -12.16
C ARG A 50 -2.92 3.72 -10.70
N LEU A 51 -3.25 2.76 -9.83
CA LEU A 51 -3.41 3.00 -8.39
C LEU A 51 -2.09 3.42 -7.73
N GLU A 52 -0.99 2.74 -8.08
CA GLU A 52 0.34 3.06 -7.55
C GLU A 52 0.87 4.42 -8.04
N GLU A 53 0.53 4.80 -9.27
CA GLU A 53 0.85 6.12 -9.83
C GLU A 53 0.07 7.21 -9.09
N ALA A 54 -1.24 7.04 -8.90
CA ALA A 54 -2.06 7.97 -8.12
C ALA A 54 -1.55 8.14 -6.67
N ARG A 55 -1.15 7.04 -6.02
CA ARG A 55 -0.53 7.08 -4.67
C ARG A 55 0.78 7.86 -4.66
N ARG A 56 1.63 7.69 -5.68
CA ARG A 56 2.89 8.43 -5.80
C ARG A 56 2.66 9.92 -6.04
N SER A 57 1.72 10.28 -6.91
CA SER A 57 1.35 11.68 -7.14
C SER A 57 0.85 12.34 -5.87
N ALA A 58 -0.08 11.70 -5.14
CA ALA A 58 -0.57 12.22 -3.86
C ALA A 58 0.54 12.37 -2.81
N ALA A 59 1.48 11.42 -2.73
CA ALA A 59 2.62 11.52 -1.82
C ALA A 59 3.56 12.69 -2.19
N LEU A 60 3.78 12.93 -3.48
CA LEU A 60 4.55 14.06 -3.97
C LEU A 60 3.86 15.39 -3.65
N GLU A 61 2.55 15.51 -3.89
CA GLU A 61 1.77 16.71 -3.56
C GLU A 61 1.87 17.06 -2.07
N ILE A 62 1.79 16.05 -1.19
CA ILE A 62 1.96 16.23 0.26
C ILE A 62 3.38 16.72 0.58
N ALA A 63 4.41 16.14 -0.05
CA ALA A 63 5.80 16.53 0.16
C ALA A 63 6.06 17.97 -0.28
N VAL A 64 5.57 18.35 -1.46
CA VAL A 64 5.65 19.73 -2.00
C VAL A 64 4.97 20.70 -1.05
N ARG A 65 3.74 20.40 -0.60
CA ARG A 65 3.01 21.25 0.34
C ARG A 65 3.78 21.46 1.64
N ARG A 66 4.36 20.40 2.21
CA ARG A 66 5.19 20.49 3.43
C ARG A 66 6.44 21.33 3.24
N ALA A 67 7.05 21.30 2.05
CA ALA A 67 8.21 22.14 1.75
C ALA A 67 7.82 23.62 1.58
N GLN A 68 6.59 23.89 1.11
CA GLN A 68 6.07 25.24 0.90
C GLN A 68 5.53 25.92 2.15
N THR A 69 5.18 25.18 3.20
CA THR A 69 4.96 25.75 4.54
C THR A 69 6.32 25.85 5.25
N PRO A 70 7.05 26.98 5.17
CA PRO A 70 8.19 27.16 6.03
C PRO A 70 7.67 27.09 7.48
N THR A 71 8.25 26.21 8.28
CA THR A 71 8.10 26.23 9.73
C THR A 71 8.47 27.64 10.19
N SER A 72 7.48 28.47 10.49
CA SER A 72 7.70 29.74 11.17
C SER A 72 8.21 29.39 12.57
N ALA A 73 9.52 29.57 12.77
CA ALA A 73 10.19 29.52 14.07
C ALA A 73 10.11 30.89 14.74
#